data_AF-A0A9D7YAS6-F1
#
_entry.id   AF-A0A9D7YAS6-F1
#
_cell.length_a   1.000
_cell.length_b   1.000
_cell.length_c   1.000
_cell.angle_alpha   90.00
_cell.angle_beta   90.00
_cell.angle_gamma   90.00
#
_symmetry.space_group_name_H-M   'P 1'
#
loop_
_entity.id
_entity.type
_entity.pdbx_description
1 polymer ?
#
loop_
_entity_poly.entity_id
_entity_poly.type
_entity_poly.pdbx_seq_one_letter_code
_entity_poly.pdbx_strand_id
1 'polypeptide(L)'
;MVTDLKNIALIGKEKENENELFIDFLQLCNSTEVDEAVVKLNAKIEPQIDCTTCGNCCKTLMVNVTEEEAQNLALHLNLPATQVKEQYLEEGLNAHFIMKSMLFLHEIRCSIYENSLRVAENFQTLNKHSLLKRLFYHNDALRQMPYYF
;
A
#
# COMPACT_ATOMS: atom_id res chain seq x y z
N MET A 1 -7.27 -10.73 -16.84
CA MET A 1 -6.66 -9.66 -16.04
C MET A 1 -5.28 -9.39 -16.59
N VAL A 2 -4.93 -8.14 -16.93
CA VAL A 2 -3.57 -7.82 -17.39
C VAL A 2 -2.66 -7.75 -16.16
N THR A 3 -1.50 -8.39 -16.18
CA THR A 3 -0.59 -8.49 -15.00
C THR A 3 0.80 -7.91 -15.25
N ASP A 4 1.11 -7.52 -16.49
CA ASP A 4 2.39 -6.91 -16.85
C ASP A 4 2.47 -5.44 -16.40
N LEU A 5 3.41 -5.13 -15.51
CA LEU A 5 3.51 -3.80 -14.88
C LEU A 5 3.69 -2.66 -15.89
N LYS A 6 4.36 -2.89 -17.02
CA LYS A 6 4.60 -1.84 -18.03
C LYS A 6 3.33 -1.52 -18.79
N ASN A 7 2.63 -2.56 -19.24
CA ASN A 7 1.33 -2.42 -19.90
C ASN A 7 0.33 -1.75 -18.97
N ILE A 8 0.33 -2.14 -17.70
CA ILE A 8 -0.59 -1.57 -16.75
C ILE A 8 -0.27 -0.07 -16.52
N ALA A 9 1.01 0.30 -16.35
CA ALA A 9 1.40 1.71 -16.23
C ALA A 9 1.04 2.54 -17.48
N LEU A 10 1.14 1.94 -18.67
CA LEU A 10 0.73 2.58 -19.92
C LEU A 10 -0.78 2.85 -19.94
N ILE A 11 -1.60 1.83 -19.62
CA ILE A 11 -3.07 1.96 -19.57
C ILE A 11 -3.48 3.01 -18.53
N GLY A 12 -2.85 3.01 -17.35
CA GLY A 12 -3.11 4.01 -16.32
C GLY A 12 -2.89 5.44 -16.80
N LYS A 13 -1.84 5.66 -17.60
CA LYS A 13 -1.56 6.96 -18.22
C LYS A 13 -2.54 7.31 -19.34
N GLU A 14 -2.91 6.34 -20.18
CA GLU A 14 -3.88 6.55 -21.26
C GLU A 14 -5.27 6.92 -20.72
N LYS A 15 -5.64 6.37 -19.56
CA LYS A 15 -6.93 6.58 -18.90
C LYS A 15 -6.93 7.63 -17.79
N GLU A 16 -5.86 8.40 -17.62
CA GLU A 16 -5.69 9.33 -16.48
C GLU A 16 -6.91 10.27 -16.33
N ASN A 17 -7.34 10.91 -17.41
CA ASN A 17 -8.51 11.79 -17.40
C ASN A 17 -9.84 11.06 -17.08
N GLU A 18 -10.01 9.84 -17.58
CA GLU A 18 -11.20 9.02 -17.29
C GLU A 18 -11.25 8.66 -15.81
N ASN A 19 -10.10 8.29 -15.24
CA ASN A 19 -9.96 7.94 -13.82
C ASN A 19 -10.23 9.14 -12.92
N GLU A 20 -9.74 10.33 -13.26
CA GLU A 20 -10.02 11.56 -12.51
C GLU A 20 -11.53 11.86 -12.48
N LEU A 21 -12.20 11.82 -13.63
CA LEU A 21 -13.64 12.02 -13.72
C LEU A 21 -14.43 10.95 -12.95
N PHE A 22 -13.93 9.71 -12.94
CA PHE A 22 -14.56 8.64 -12.19
C PHE A 22 -14.42 8.83 -10.68
N ILE A 23 -13.28 9.32 -10.20
CA ILE A 23 -13.09 9.67 -8.78
C ILE A 23 -14.06 10.79 -8.38
N ASP A 24 -14.19 11.84 -9.20
CA ASP A 24 -15.15 12.92 -8.95
C ASP A 24 -16.59 12.40 -8.88
N PHE A 25 -16.96 11.49 -9.78
CA PHE A 25 -18.25 10.81 -9.74
C PHE A 25 -18.45 10.00 -8.45
N LEU A 26 -17.44 9.23 -8.02
CA LEU A 26 -17.51 8.44 -6.78
C LEU A 26 -17.68 9.32 -5.54
N GLN A 27 -17.08 10.51 -5.51
CA GLN A 27 -17.23 11.45 -4.40
C GLN A 27 -18.66 11.99 -4.27
N LEU A 28 -19.44 12.00 -5.35
CA LEU A 28 -20.84 12.39 -5.37
C LEU A 28 -21.78 11.23 -4.99
N CYS A 29 -21.29 9.99 -4.95
CA CYS A 29 -22.09 8.81 -4.60
C CYS A 29 -22.27 8.64 -3.08
N ASN A 30 -23.23 7.80 -2.70
CA ASN A 30 -23.37 7.40 -1.30
C ASN A 30 -22.14 6.60 -0.85
N SER A 31 -21.45 7.08 0.20
CA SER A 31 -20.21 6.47 0.67
C SER A 31 -20.35 5.02 1.13
N THR A 32 -21.49 4.67 1.72
CA THR A 32 -21.75 3.31 2.21
C THR A 32 -21.93 2.35 1.03
N GLU A 33 -22.67 2.76 0.00
CA GLU A 33 -22.86 1.96 -1.21
C GLU A 33 -21.54 1.74 -1.97
N VAL A 34 -20.70 2.77 -2.04
CA VAL A 34 -19.35 2.68 -2.63
C VAL A 34 -18.48 1.70 -1.83
N ASP A 35 -18.45 1.81 -0.51
CA ASP A 35 -17.70 0.89 0.35
C ASP A 35 -18.17 -0.57 0.15
N GLU A 36 -19.49 -0.81 0.15
CA GLU A 36 -20.04 -2.15 -0.06
C GLU A 36 -19.68 -2.72 -1.44
N ALA A 37 -19.74 -1.90 -2.48
CA ALA A 37 -19.36 -2.30 -3.83
C ALA A 37 -17.88 -2.70 -3.88
N VAL A 38 -17.00 -1.91 -3.27
CA VAL A 38 -15.56 -2.18 -3.25
C VAL A 38 -15.21 -3.40 -2.43
N VAL A 39 -15.85 -3.63 -1.27
CA VAL A 39 -15.66 -4.85 -0.48
C VAL A 39 -16.05 -6.09 -1.29
N LYS A 40 -17.20 -6.05 -1.99
CA LYS A 40 -17.66 -7.16 -2.84
C LYS A 40 -16.69 -7.43 -3.99
N LEU A 41 -16.18 -6.37 -4.64
CA LEU A 41 -15.19 -6.50 -5.72
C LEU A 41 -13.85 -7.03 -5.21
N ASN A 42 -13.37 -6.54 -4.07
CA ASN A 42 -12.11 -6.97 -3.49
C ASN A 42 -12.15 -8.46 -3.13
N ALA A 43 -13.23 -8.93 -2.49
CA ALA A 43 -13.42 -10.35 -2.18
C ALA A 43 -13.39 -11.26 -3.43
N LYS A 44 -13.76 -10.73 -4.60
CA LYS A 44 -13.71 -11.46 -5.87
C LYS A 44 -12.32 -11.41 -6.53
N ILE A 45 -11.61 -10.29 -6.42
CA ILE A 45 -10.38 -10.02 -7.18
C ILE A 45 -9.12 -10.41 -6.39
N GLU A 46 -9.08 -10.13 -5.08
CA GLU A 46 -7.92 -10.39 -4.21
C GLU A 46 -7.41 -11.85 -4.32
N PRO A 47 -8.26 -12.90 -4.34
CA PRO A 47 -7.78 -14.28 -4.48
C PRO A 47 -7.10 -14.60 -5.82
N GLN A 48 -7.25 -13.72 -6.82
CA GLN A 48 -6.65 -13.87 -8.15
C GLN A 48 -5.29 -13.16 -8.25
N ILE A 49 -4.85 -12.46 -7.21
CA ILE A 49 -3.61 -11.67 -7.19
C ILE A 49 -2.60 -12.36 -6.26
N ASP A 50 -1.52 -12.87 -6.86
CA ASP A 50 -0.33 -13.26 -6.10
C ASP A 50 0.68 -12.12 -6.14
N CYS A 51 0.72 -11.30 -5.08
CA CYS A 51 1.64 -10.17 -4.98
C CYS A 51 3.12 -10.60 -4.96
N THR A 52 3.40 -11.87 -4.65
CA THR A 52 4.76 -12.42 -4.65
C THR A 52 5.31 -12.64 -6.05
N THR A 53 4.48 -12.51 -7.09
CA THR A 53 4.90 -12.61 -8.49
C THR A 53 5.60 -11.35 -9.00
N CYS A 54 5.19 -10.16 -8.53
CA CYS A 54 5.72 -8.88 -9.03
C CYS A 54 6.45 -8.07 -7.94
N GLY A 55 6.00 -8.17 -6.68
CA GLY A 55 6.54 -7.43 -5.55
C GLY A 55 6.46 -5.90 -5.73
N ASN A 56 5.62 -5.39 -6.64
CA ASN A 56 5.62 -3.97 -7.03
C ASN A 56 5.38 -3.05 -5.83
N CYS A 57 4.34 -3.32 -5.05
CA CYS A 57 4.03 -2.55 -3.85
C CYS A 57 5.20 -2.53 -2.85
N CYS A 58 5.90 -3.66 -2.70
CA CYS A 58 7.07 -3.74 -1.82
C CYS A 58 8.30 -3.00 -2.36
N LYS A 59 8.36 -2.69 -3.67
CA LYS A 59 9.48 -1.97 -4.29
C LYS A 59 9.25 -0.47 -4.36
N THR A 60 7.99 -0.04 -4.48
CA THR A 60 7.65 1.34 -4.80
C THR A 60 6.99 2.10 -3.67
N LEU A 61 6.31 1.43 -2.74
CA LEU A 61 5.59 2.11 -1.67
C LEU A 61 6.51 2.40 -0.49
N MET A 62 6.41 3.64 0.00
CA MET A 62 7.00 4.02 1.28
C MET A 62 6.17 3.41 2.42
N VAL A 63 6.86 2.82 3.39
CA VAL A 63 6.24 2.25 4.59
C VAL A 63 6.34 3.27 5.71
N ASN A 64 5.19 3.74 6.19
CA ASN A 64 5.11 4.46 7.45
C ASN A 64 5.26 3.47 8.61
N VAL A 65 6.11 3.82 9.56
CA VAL A 65 6.45 3.02 10.73
C VAL A 65 6.12 3.85 11.97
N THR A 66 5.26 3.32 12.82
CA THR A 66 4.97 3.90 14.13
C THR A 66 6.12 3.66 15.10
N GLU A 67 6.17 4.41 16.20
CA GLU A 67 7.14 4.18 17.28
C GLU A 67 7.06 2.75 17.83
N GLU A 68 5.84 2.21 17.99
CA GLU A 68 5.60 0.82 18.42
C GLU A 68 6.19 -0.19 17.41
N GLU A 69 5.95 0.01 16.10
CA GLU A 69 6.51 -0.85 15.05
C GLU A 69 8.04 -0.76 14.99
N ALA A 70 8.63 0.41 15.22
CA ALA A 70 10.07 0.58 15.29
C ALA A 70 10.69 -0.19 16.49
N GLN A 71 10.00 -0.21 17.63
CA GLN A 71 10.43 -0.98 18.80
C GLN A 71 10.34 -2.50 18.54
N ASN A 72 9.24 -2.95 17.92
CA ASN A 72 9.09 -4.35 17.53
C ASN A 72 10.16 -4.79 16.51
N LEU A 73 10.48 -3.92 15.56
CA LEU A 73 11.56 -4.14 14.60
C LEU A 73 12.93 -4.27 15.29
N ALA A 74 13.21 -3.43 16.28
CA ALA A 74 14.43 -3.49 17.08
C ALA A 74 14.57 -4.81 17.85
N LEU A 75 13.49 -5.27 18.48
CA LEU A 75 13.45 -6.58 19.14
C LEU A 75 13.71 -7.72 18.15
N HIS A 76 13.10 -7.67 16.96
CA HIS A 76 13.27 -8.69 15.94
C HIS A 76 14.71 -8.77 15.42
N LEU A 77 15.34 -7.61 15.20
CA LEU A 77 16.72 -7.52 14.72
C LEU A 77 17.76 -7.76 15.83
N ASN A 78 17.33 -7.90 17.09
CA ASN A 78 18.22 -7.91 18.26
C ASN A 78 19.17 -6.70 18.29
N LEU A 79 18.65 -5.52 17.93
CA LEU A 79 19.39 -4.26 17.92
C LEU A 79 18.73 -3.24 18.87
N PRO A 80 19.49 -2.26 19.39
CA PRO A 80 18.90 -1.11 20.09
C PRO A 80 17.96 -0.32 19.17
N ALA A 81 16.85 0.18 19.71
CA ALA A 81 15.88 0.97 18.95
C ALA A 81 16.49 2.24 18.34
N THR A 82 17.46 2.86 19.01
CA THR A 82 18.22 4.00 18.49
C THR A 82 18.98 3.64 17.21
N GLN A 83 19.65 2.48 17.22
CA GLN A 83 20.38 1.99 16.05
C GLN A 83 19.44 1.65 14.90
N VAL A 84 18.28 1.06 15.17
CA VAL A 84 17.25 0.82 14.14
C VAL A 84 16.76 2.13 13.54
N LYS A 85 16.47 3.14 14.36
CA LYS A 85 16.02 4.44 13.87
C LYS A 85 17.07 5.08 12.96
N GLU A 86 18.33 5.10 13.39
CA GLU A 86 19.42 5.69 12.60
C GLU A 86 19.67 4.95 11.28
N GLN A 87 19.70 3.61 11.32
CA GLN A 87 20.09 2.80 10.16
C GLN A 87 18.94 2.61 9.15
N TYR A 88 17.70 2.55 9.63
CA TYR A 88 16.59 2.01 8.85
C TYR A 88 15.40 2.96 8.69
N LEU A 89 15.32 4.02 9.49
CA LEU A 89 14.16 4.91 9.52
C LEU A 89 14.56 6.37 9.26
N GLU A 90 13.66 7.12 8.64
CA GLU A 90 13.69 8.58 8.50
C GLU A 90 12.54 9.18 9.30
N GLU A 91 12.72 10.38 9.83
CA GLU A 91 11.62 11.09 10.51
C GLU A 91 10.56 11.51 9.48
N GLY A 92 9.32 11.11 9.74
CA GLY A 92 8.15 11.50 8.97
C GLY A 92 7.27 12.50 9.71
N LEU A 93 6.11 12.79 9.14
CA LEU A 93 5.12 13.68 9.75
C LEU A 93 4.45 13.01 10.96
N ASN A 94 4.00 13.81 11.93
CA ASN A 94 3.19 13.38 13.09
C ASN A 94 3.84 12.29 13.96
N ALA A 95 5.16 12.36 14.19
CA ALA A 95 5.91 11.39 14.99
C ALA A 95 5.86 9.94 14.44
N HIS A 96 5.59 9.80 13.14
CA HIS A 96 5.84 8.57 12.41
C HIS A 96 7.23 8.60 11.79
N PHE A 97 7.74 7.42 11.47
CA PHE A 97 8.94 7.24 10.70
C PHE A 97 8.61 6.73 9.29
N ILE A 98 9.51 6.97 8.34
CA ILE A 98 9.47 6.40 7.00
C ILE A 98 10.60 5.39 6.90
N MET A 99 10.32 4.20 6.39
CA MET A 99 11.35 3.19 6.17
C MET A 99 12.30 3.62 5.04
N LYS A 100 13.61 3.74 5.32
CA LYS A 100 14.66 4.13 4.36
C LYS A 100 14.80 3.15 3.21
N SER A 101 14.71 1.86 3.52
CA SER A 101 14.77 0.80 2.53
C SER A 101 13.93 -0.36 3.00
N MET A 102 13.36 -1.10 2.06
CA MET A 102 12.69 -2.36 2.36
C MET A 102 13.74 -3.41 2.70
N LEU A 103 14.25 -3.32 3.93
CA LEU A 103 15.32 -4.12 4.54
C LEU A 103 15.17 -5.62 4.38
N PHE A 104 13.93 -6.04 4.21
CA PHE A 104 13.55 -7.43 4.17
C PHE A 104 13.17 -7.88 2.76
N LEU A 105 13.19 -7.01 1.75
CA LEU A 105 12.85 -7.42 0.39
C LEU A 105 14.02 -8.17 -0.26
N HIS A 106 13.91 -9.49 -0.31
CA HIS A 106 14.82 -10.35 -1.07
C HIS A 106 14.17 -10.69 -2.43
N GLU A 107 14.74 -10.14 -3.51
CA GLU A 107 14.24 -10.18 -4.90
C GLU A 107 12.82 -9.60 -5.11
N ILE A 108 11.80 -10.29 -4.59
CA ILE A 108 10.38 -9.94 -4.68
C ILE A 108 9.58 -10.27 -3.42
N ARG A 109 10.20 -10.90 -2.39
CA ARG A 109 9.53 -11.35 -1.17
C ARG A 109 10.17 -10.77 0.08
N CYS A 110 9.31 -10.44 1.05
CA CYS A 110 9.75 -9.98 2.36
C CYS A 110 10.29 -11.17 3.18
N SER A 111 11.52 -11.12 3.68
CA SER A 111 12.14 -12.15 4.51
C SER A 111 11.51 -12.26 5.90
N ILE A 112 10.69 -11.29 6.28
CA ILE A 112 9.91 -11.27 7.53
C ILE A 112 8.41 -11.47 7.29
N TYR A 113 8.02 -12.04 6.13
CA TYR A 113 6.60 -12.22 5.77
C TYR A 113 5.81 -13.02 6.81
N GLU A 114 6.42 -14.03 7.43
CA GLU A 114 5.80 -14.83 8.51
C GLU A 114 5.66 -14.05 9.82
N ASN A 115 6.47 -13.00 10.00
CA ASN A 115 6.50 -12.18 11.22
C ASN A 115 5.62 -10.93 11.14
N SER A 116 4.76 -10.85 10.11
CA SER A 116 3.75 -9.82 9.83
C SER A 116 3.92 -8.57 10.70
N LEU A 117 4.91 -7.74 10.37
CA LEU A 117 4.77 -6.34 10.72
C LEU A 117 3.46 -5.91 10.03
N ARG A 118 2.51 -5.39 10.81
CA ARG A 118 1.17 -4.89 10.39
C ARG A 118 1.17 -4.01 9.13
N VAL A 119 2.36 -3.58 8.70
CA VAL A 119 2.69 -3.06 7.38
C VAL A 119 1.98 -3.80 6.23
N ALA A 120 1.95 -5.14 6.18
CA ALA A 120 1.25 -5.86 5.11
C ALA A 120 -0.29 -5.71 5.18
N GLU A 121 -0.86 -5.72 6.39
CA GLU A 121 -2.30 -5.48 6.63
C GLU A 121 -2.71 -4.03 6.31
N ASN A 122 -1.77 -3.09 6.39
CA ASN A 122 -1.99 -1.69 6.02
C ASN A 122 -2.08 -1.47 4.51
N PHE A 123 -1.65 -2.43 3.68
CA PHE A 123 -1.87 -2.39 2.23
C PHE A 123 -3.19 -3.05 1.80
N GLN A 124 -3.79 -3.89 2.66
CA GLN A 124 -5.12 -4.49 2.46
C GLN A 124 -6.25 -3.57 2.96
N THR A 125 -6.18 -2.28 2.63
CA THR A 125 -7.15 -1.28 3.10
C THR A 125 -8.50 -1.35 2.39
N LEU A 126 -8.60 -2.05 1.26
CA LEU A 126 -9.82 -2.14 0.45
C LEU A 126 -10.98 -2.83 1.18
N ASN A 127 -10.68 -3.62 2.22
CA ASN A 127 -11.68 -4.26 3.08
C ASN A 127 -12.13 -3.39 4.27
N LYS A 128 -11.51 -2.22 4.49
CA LYS A 128 -11.89 -1.31 5.59
C LYS A 128 -12.93 -0.31 5.10
N HIS A 129 -13.76 0.22 6.00
CA HIS A 129 -14.75 1.26 5.68
C HIS A 129 -14.12 2.63 5.40
N SER A 130 -14.92 3.57 4.88
CA SER A 130 -14.53 4.94 4.53
C SER A 130 -13.52 5.03 3.39
N LEU A 131 -13.73 4.30 2.29
CA LEU A 131 -12.89 4.37 1.09
C LEU A 131 -12.78 5.80 0.55
N LEU A 132 -13.91 6.52 0.40
CA LEU A 132 -13.92 7.89 -0.13
C LEU A 132 -13.07 8.87 0.69
N LYS A 133 -13.01 8.70 2.02
CA LYS A 133 -12.15 9.52 2.90
C LYS A 133 -10.66 9.18 2.73
N ARG A 134 -10.37 7.94 2.33
CA ARG A 134 -9.01 7.43 2.12
C ARG A 134 -8.53 7.61 0.69
N LEU A 135 -9.43 7.81 -0.27
CA LEU A 135 -9.12 8.14 -1.65
C LEU A 135 -8.22 9.38 -1.76
N PHE A 136 -8.32 10.33 -0.82
CA PHE A 136 -7.40 11.46 -0.73
C PHE A 136 -5.95 11.03 -0.42
N TYR A 137 -5.75 10.13 0.55
CA TYR A 137 -4.43 9.55 0.87
C TYR A 137 -3.94 8.56 -0.19
N HIS A 138 -4.89 7.89 -0.84
CA HIS A 138 -4.60 6.98 -1.93
C HIS A 138 -4.30 7.72 -3.22
N ASN A 139 -4.70 8.97 -3.47
CA ASN A 139 -4.50 9.62 -4.77
C ASN A 139 -3.02 9.79 -5.17
N ASP A 140 -2.12 10.11 -4.24
CA ASP A 140 -0.68 10.14 -4.53
C ASP A 140 -0.06 8.74 -4.71
N ALA A 141 -0.64 7.71 -4.06
CA ALA A 141 -0.26 6.32 -4.28
C ALA A 141 -0.92 5.70 -5.53
N LEU A 142 -2.12 6.14 -5.91
CA LEU A 142 -2.94 5.69 -7.04
C LEU A 142 -2.39 6.23 -8.36
N ARG A 143 -1.77 7.41 -8.35
CA ARG A 143 -0.93 7.89 -9.47
C ARG A 143 0.25 6.96 -9.78
N GLN A 144 0.67 6.14 -8.82
CA GLN A 144 1.77 5.17 -8.96
C GLN A 144 1.31 3.71 -8.91
N MET A 145 0.03 3.46 -8.62
CA MET A 145 -0.52 2.11 -8.59
C MET A 145 -1.07 1.75 -9.96
N PRO A 146 -0.70 0.58 -10.51
CA PRO A 146 -1.09 0.21 -11.85
C PRO A 146 -2.62 0.02 -12.04
N TYR A 147 -3.45 -0.08 -11.01
CA TYR A 147 -4.88 -0.30 -11.21
C TYR A 147 -5.73 0.55 -10.30
N TYR A 148 -6.73 1.23 -10.88
CA TYR A 148 -8.14 0.98 -10.60
C TYR A 148 -8.99 1.56 -11.77
N PHE A 149 -9.76 0.66 -12.41
CA PHE A 149 -10.79 0.81 -13.48
C PHE A 149 -10.42 0.54 -14.97
#